data_AF-A0A950KJ91-F1
#
_entry.id   AF-A0A950KJ91-F1
#
_cell.length_a   1.000
_cell.length_b   1.000
_cell.length_c   1.000
_cell.angle_alpha   90.00
_cell.angle_beta   90.00
_cell.angle_gamma   90.00
#
_symmetry.space_group_name_H-M   'P 1'
#
loop_
_entity.id
_entity.type
_entity.pdbx_description
1 polymer ?
#
loop_
_entity_poly.entity_id
_entity_poly.type
_entity_poly.pdbx_seq_one_letter_code
_entity_poly.pdbx_strand_id
1 'polypeptide(L)'
;MSTSKNKKSSPERPETGSTAENSDSAPAHEVSSTTEGAELAPANVAVEAASPHGLLIQAIAIDTLVERVNLIKEAMKRCMVEGQHHGTIPGTKKPSLWKPGAELICTLFQLGTRYPKDSMLIERENGHFLFTLTCELFHIPTGRVVGEGVGAASTMEYRFRVQTEDRYTDHGQPIKAKYTPYDFYNTVLKIAKKRAMVDAVLTASGASEIFTQDTEDNPELFRETDLDHGRQSLARPQRASAPTNPAPQNQPAARAPQTITGVVERAWPNDYQGKRYYFARINGQQLQTTDQNLGEELLHATGQEIRTVVEPSPKPGKFYVKSFDYVEEKGAEDQSERELITDEVVA
;
A
#
# COMPACT_ATOMS: atom_id res chain seq x y z
N MET A 1 10.54 -13.38 78.91
CA MET A 1 9.62 -14.47 79.32
C MET A 1 8.63 -14.63 78.17
N SER A 2 8.47 -15.79 77.51
CA SER A 2 8.03 -17.12 78.04
C SER A 2 6.52 -17.11 78.39
N THR A 3 5.65 -18.07 78.05
CA THR A 3 5.74 -19.43 77.45
C THR A 3 4.29 -19.97 77.19
N SER A 4 3.94 -21.01 76.39
CA SER A 4 4.52 -21.72 75.21
C SER A 4 3.67 -22.96 74.83
N LYS A 5 3.64 -23.38 73.54
CA LYS A 5 3.22 -24.73 73.02
C LYS A 5 1.68 -25.02 73.05
N ASN A 6 1.10 -26.07 72.45
CA ASN A 6 1.59 -27.35 71.85
C ASN A 6 0.69 -27.87 70.67
N LYS A 7 0.56 -29.18 70.40
CA LYS A 7 1.13 -29.89 69.21
C LYS A 7 0.41 -31.24 68.90
N LYS A 8 0.54 -31.78 67.66
CA LYS A 8 0.03 -33.09 67.14
C LYS A 8 -1.51 -33.09 66.85
N SER A 9 -2.14 -33.94 66.01
CA SER A 9 -1.74 -35.20 65.35
C SER A 9 -2.39 -35.50 63.98
N SER A 10 -1.71 -36.33 63.18
CA SER A 10 -2.25 -37.19 62.11
C SER A 10 -2.75 -38.56 62.63
N PRO A 11 -3.45 -39.39 61.82
CA PRO A 11 -2.77 -40.39 60.93
C PRO A 11 -3.49 -40.72 59.58
N GLU A 12 -2.91 -41.39 58.56
CA GLU A 12 -1.50 -41.42 58.08
C GLU A 12 -1.38 -41.84 56.56
N ARG A 13 -1.61 -43.11 56.14
CA ARG A 13 -1.44 -43.60 54.73
C ARG A 13 -2.18 -44.94 54.43
N PRO A 14 -2.41 -45.35 53.15
CA PRO A 14 -1.40 -45.94 52.23
C PRO A 14 -1.40 -45.32 50.80
N GLU A 15 -0.67 -45.74 49.77
CA GLU A 15 0.69 -46.29 49.51
C GLU A 15 0.66 -47.01 48.12
N THR A 16 1.46 -46.51 47.16
CA THR A 16 1.93 -47.07 45.85
C THR A 16 2.46 -45.87 45.05
N GLY A 17 3.60 -45.85 44.35
CA GLY A 17 4.50 -46.89 43.85
C GLY A 17 4.75 -46.61 42.34
N SER A 18 5.95 -46.59 41.76
CA SER A 18 7.30 -46.98 42.19
C SER A 18 8.38 -46.02 41.64
N THR A 19 9.67 -46.29 41.87
CA THR A 19 10.82 -45.41 41.59
C THR A 19 12.04 -46.14 40.98
N ALA A 20 13.02 -45.34 40.53
CA ALA A 20 14.47 -45.64 40.47
C ALA A 20 15.06 -46.19 39.15
N GLU A 21 16.39 -46.15 39.10
CA GLU A 21 17.26 -46.17 37.91
C GLU A 21 18.22 -47.38 37.90
N ASN A 22 19.01 -47.46 36.81
CA ASN A 22 20.36 -48.03 36.67
C ASN A 22 20.61 -49.49 36.23
N SER A 23 21.53 -49.55 35.25
CA SER A 23 22.67 -50.48 35.08
C SER A 23 22.49 -51.96 34.64
N ASP A 24 22.89 -52.19 33.38
CA ASP A 24 24.00 -53.11 32.94
C ASP A 24 23.67 -54.48 32.29
N SER A 25 24.66 -54.93 31.49
CA SER A 25 24.88 -56.24 30.83
C SER A 25 24.14 -56.61 29.52
N ALA A 26 24.90 -56.61 28.42
CA ALA A 26 25.20 -57.72 27.45
C ALA A 26 24.08 -58.65 26.89
N PRO A 27 24.24 -59.30 25.70
CA PRO A 27 25.50 -59.59 24.98
C PRO A 27 25.48 -59.26 23.46
N ALA A 28 26.53 -59.71 22.75
CA ALA A 28 26.80 -59.44 21.33
C ALA A 28 26.19 -60.49 20.37
N HIS A 29 26.15 -60.13 19.07
CA HIS A 29 26.17 -61.08 17.96
C HIS A 29 26.98 -60.51 16.79
N GLU A 30 27.98 -61.27 16.32
CA GLU A 30 28.74 -60.95 15.10
C GLU A 30 28.00 -61.47 13.86
N VAL A 31 28.07 -60.70 12.75
CA VAL A 31 28.18 -61.27 11.40
C VAL A 31 29.17 -60.41 10.61
N SER A 32 30.18 -61.04 10.03
CA SER A 32 31.21 -60.40 9.18
C SER A 32 30.85 -60.52 7.70
N SER A 33 31.20 -59.52 6.89
CA SER A 33 31.73 -59.74 5.52
C SER A 33 32.17 -58.44 4.83
N THR A 34 33.41 -58.46 4.28
CA THR A 34 33.87 -57.87 3.00
C THR A 34 33.65 -56.37 2.67
N THR A 35 34.54 -55.64 1.99
CA THR A 35 35.95 -55.80 1.56
C THR A 35 36.37 -54.43 0.98
N GLU A 36 37.63 -53.98 1.19
CA GLU A 36 38.37 -52.88 0.49
C GLU A 36 37.67 -51.51 0.26
N GLY A 37 38.32 -50.35 0.37
CA GLY A 37 39.73 -50.05 0.59
C GLY A 37 40.14 -48.82 -0.23
N ALA A 38 40.32 -47.66 0.41
CA ALA A 38 40.87 -46.45 -0.23
C ALA A 38 41.48 -45.50 0.79
N GLU A 39 42.76 -45.19 0.65
CA GLU A 39 43.49 -44.21 1.45
C GLU A 39 43.46 -42.84 0.75
N LEU A 40 43.06 -41.77 1.47
CA LEU A 40 43.22 -40.39 1.01
C LEU A 40 43.63 -39.47 2.16
N ALA A 41 44.76 -38.78 1.97
CA ALA A 41 45.32 -37.79 2.89
C ALA A 41 44.51 -36.47 2.88
N PRO A 42 44.58 -35.65 3.95
CA PRO A 42 43.79 -34.43 4.06
C PRO A 42 44.25 -33.33 3.09
N ALA A 43 43.34 -32.87 2.24
CA ALA A 43 43.53 -31.67 1.43
C ALA A 43 43.34 -30.41 2.28
N ASN A 44 44.46 -29.77 2.69
CA ASN A 44 44.44 -28.46 3.32
C ASN A 44 43.93 -27.39 2.32
N VAL A 45 42.62 -27.12 2.34
CA VAL A 45 42.06 -25.92 1.72
C VAL A 45 42.43 -24.73 2.61
N ALA A 46 43.52 -24.05 2.25
CA ALA A 46 43.85 -22.77 2.86
C ALA A 46 42.76 -21.76 2.52
N VAL A 47 41.90 -21.44 3.49
CA VAL A 47 40.92 -20.36 3.36
C VAL A 47 41.70 -19.05 3.38
N GLU A 48 41.99 -18.52 2.19
CA GLU A 48 42.64 -17.22 2.02
C GLU A 48 41.73 -16.14 2.61
N ALA A 49 42.08 -15.68 3.80
CA ALA A 49 41.28 -14.71 4.54
C ALA A 49 41.25 -13.38 3.78
N ALA A 50 40.11 -13.08 3.15
CA ALA A 50 39.90 -11.86 2.38
C ALA A 50 40.17 -10.63 3.25
N SER A 51 41.37 -10.06 3.10
CA SER A 51 41.85 -8.97 3.95
C SER A 51 40.91 -7.77 3.83
N PRO A 52 40.44 -7.19 4.96
CA PRO A 52 39.41 -6.16 4.97
C PRO A 52 39.94 -4.88 4.33
N HIS A 53 39.74 -4.76 3.02
CA HIS A 53 40.02 -3.55 2.27
C HIS A 53 39.12 -2.45 2.84
N GLY A 54 39.73 -1.48 3.53
CA GLY A 54 39.03 -0.40 4.19
C GLY A 54 38.09 0.30 3.21
N LEU A 55 36.81 0.40 3.59
CA LEU A 55 35.76 1.04 2.80
C LEU A 55 36.01 2.57 2.73
N LEU A 56 36.95 2.96 1.87
CA LEU A 56 37.12 4.34 1.46
C LEU A 56 35.82 4.82 0.84
N ILE A 57 35.29 5.94 1.35
CA ILE A 57 34.07 6.57 0.83
C ILE A 57 34.42 7.18 -0.54
N GLN A 58 34.25 6.39 -1.60
CA GLN A 58 34.42 6.84 -2.97
C GLN A 58 33.18 7.64 -3.39
N ALA A 59 33.34 8.96 -3.55
CA ALA A 59 32.31 9.81 -4.12
C ALA A 59 32.09 9.46 -5.60
N ILE A 60 30.83 9.40 -6.03
CA ILE A 60 30.48 9.33 -7.45
C ILE A 60 30.73 10.69 -8.13
N ALA A 61 30.99 10.67 -9.44
CA ALA A 61 31.07 11.90 -10.23
C ALA A 61 29.76 12.69 -10.17
N ILE A 62 29.86 14.03 -10.14
CA ILE A 62 28.70 14.92 -10.02
C ILE A 62 27.75 14.73 -11.20
N ASP A 63 28.27 14.57 -12.42
CA ASP A 63 27.45 14.35 -13.61
C ASP A 63 26.64 13.05 -13.52
N THR A 64 27.23 11.96 -13.01
CA THR A 64 26.52 10.70 -12.75
C THR A 64 25.45 10.82 -11.67
N LEU A 65 25.61 11.71 -10.69
CA LEU A 65 24.55 12.04 -9.73
C LEU A 65 23.40 12.82 -10.40
N VAL A 66 23.73 13.80 -11.24
CA VAL A 66 22.76 14.59 -12.02
C VAL A 66 21.97 13.69 -12.98
N GLU A 67 22.64 12.77 -13.69
CA GLU A 67 22.02 11.75 -14.54
C GLU A 67 21.03 10.88 -13.77
N ARG A 68 21.41 10.35 -12.61
CA ARG A 68 20.52 9.54 -11.75
C ARG A 68 19.28 10.31 -11.30
N VAL A 69 19.45 11.54 -10.84
CA VAL A 69 18.32 12.39 -10.40
C VAL A 69 17.39 12.71 -11.58
N ASN A 70 17.94 12.99 -12.76
CA ASN A 70 17.16 13.26 -13.97
C ASN A 70 16.44 12.00 -14.49
N LEU A 71 17.04 10.81 -14.35
CA LEU A 71 16.42 9.54 -14.71
C LEU A 71 15.16 9.27 -13.88
N ILE A 72 15.18 9.52 -12.57
CA ILE A 72 13.99 9.37 -11.71
C ILE A 72 12.93 10.43 -12.05
N LYS A 73 13.32 11.67 -12.35
CA LYS A 73 12.39 12.73 -12.79
C LYS A 73 11.69 12.39 -14.10
N GLU A 74 12.42 11.87 -15.10
CA GLU A 74 11.81 11.49 -16.38
C GLU A 74 10.99 10.18 -16.25
N ALA A 75 11.40 9.24 -15.39
CA ALA A 75 10.59 8.06 -15.07
C ALA A 75 9.27 8.42 -14.36
N MET A 76 9.28 9.38 -13.43
CA MET A 76 8.06 9.96 -12.86
C MET A 76 7.18 10.56 -13.96
N LYS A 77 7.76 11.41 -14.81
CA LYS A 77 7.04 12.14 -15.87
C LYS A 77 6.51 11.25 -17.01
N ARG A 78 7.15 10.12 -17.31
CA ARG A 78 6.75 9.22 -18.41
C ARG A 78 5.98 7.97 -17.97
N CYS A 79 6.33 7.39 -16.81
CA CYS A 79 5.90 6.06 -16.42
C CYS A 79 5.00 6.05 -15.19
N MET A 80 4.96 7.14 -14.41
CA MET A 80 4.08 7.25 -13.24
C MET A 80 2.83 8.06 -13.54
N VAL A 81 1.78 7.76 -12.78
CA VAL A 81 0.48 8.42 -12.83
C VAL A 81 0.12 8.87 -11.42
N GLU A 82 -0.17 10.15 -11.27
CA GLU A 82 -0.63 10.75 -10.01
C GLU A 82 -1.99 10.15 -9.60
N GLY A 83 -2.15 9.85 -8.32
CA GLY A 83 -3.31 9.13 -7.81
C GLY A 83 -3.28 7.61 -8.02
N GLN A 84 -2.15 7.06 -8.48
CA GLN A 84 -1.91 5.61 -8.57
C GLN A 84 -0.50 5.22 -8.10
N HIS A 85 0.53 5.97 -8.51
CA HIS A 85 1.94 5.66 -8.24
C HIS A 85 2.56 6.59 -7.20
N HIS A 86 2.05 7.81 -7.11
CA HIS A 86 2.36 8.82 -6.11
C HIS A 86 1.17 9.77 -5.95
N GLY A 87 1.16 10.60 -4.90
CA GLY A 87 0.18 11.67 -4.74
C GLY A 87 0.50 12.57 -3.56
N THR A 88 0.17 13.86 -3.67
CA THR A 88 0.39 14.85 -2.59
C THR A 88 -0.70 14.73 -1.53
N ILE A 89 -0.31 14.61 -0.26
CA ILE A 89 -1.23 14.54 0.88
C ILE A 89 -1.53 15.99 1.34
N PRO A 90 -2.76 16.33 1.78
CA PRO A 90 -3.04 17.64 2.35
C PRO A 90 -2.05 18.01 3.46
N GLY A 91 -1.40 19.16 3.34
CA GLY A 91 -0.34 19.63 4.25
C GLY A 91 1.09 19.32 3.80
N THR A 92 1.31 18.36 2.89
CA THR A 92 2.67 18.02 2.41
C THR A 92 3.09 18.84 1.19
N LYS A 93 4.41 19.01 1.01
CA LYS A 93 5.00 19.80 -0.10
C LYS A 93 5.56 18.93 -1.23
N LYS A 94 5.98 17.70 -0.92
CA LYS A 94 6.38 16.67 -1.90
C LYS A 94 5.24 15.64 -2.02
N PRO A 95 5.06 15.01 -3.18
CA PRO A 95 4.16 13.87 -3.31
C PRO A 95 4.69 12.67 -2.53
N SER A 96 3.82 11.94 -1.82
CA SER A 96 4.20 10.64 -1.26
C SER A 96 4.42 9.62 -2.37
N LEU A 97 5.50 8.84 -2.30
CA LEU A 97 5.70 7.67 -3.17
C LEU A 97 4.84 6.52 -2.65
N TRP A 98 4.03 5.91 -3.51
CA TRP A 98 3.18 4.76 -3.14
C TRP A 98 3.76 3.46 -3.68
N LYS A 99 3.25 2.32 -3.19
CA LYS A 99 3.73 0.98 -3.57
C LYS A 99 3.95 0.80 -5.09
N PRO A 100 3.02 1.17 -6.00
CA PRO A 100 3.23 0.96 -7.44
C PRO A 100 4.34 1.85 -8.02
N GLY A 101 4.52 3.07 -7.50
CA GLY A 101 5.64 3.93 -7.89
C GLY A 101 6.98 3.38 -7.42
N ALA A 102 7.04 2.85 -6.20
CA ALA A 102 8.24 2.18 -5.69
C ALA A 102 8.59 0.91 -6.49
N GLU A 103 7.61 0.12 -6.91
CA GLU A 103 7.82 -1.06 -7.78
C GLU A 103 8.30 -0.67 -9.20
N LEU A 104 7.86 0.48 -9.74
CA LEU A 104 8.43 1.03 -10.97
C LEU A 104 9.89 1.50 -10.80
N ILE A 105 10.25 2.12 -9.66
CA ILE A 105 11.64 2.51 -9.39
C ILE A 105 12.53 1.27 -9.21
N CYS A 106 12.06 0.23 -8.52
CA CYS A 106 12.74 -1.06 -8.48
C CYS A 106 12.97 -1.62 -9.88
N THR A 107 11.94 -1.59 -10.73
CA THR A 107 12.04 -2.09 -12.12
C THR A 107 13.07 -1.29 -12.94
N LEU A 108 13.05 0.05 -12.84
CA LEU A 108 13.96 0.99 -13.51
C LEU A 108 15.44 0.73 -13.17
N PHE A 109 15.73 0.44 -11.90
CA PHE A 109 17.08 0.17 -11.41
C PHE A 109 17.41 -1.34 -11.28
N GLN A 110 16.57 -2.23 -11.82
CA GLN A 110 16.71 -3.69 -11.72
C GLN A 110 16.94 -4.19 -10.28
N LEU A 111 16.19 -3.64 -9.31
CA LEU A 111 16.27 -3.98 -7.90
C LEU A 111 15.20 -5.01 -7.50
N GLY A 112 15.62 -6.01 -6.74
CA GLY A 112 14.76 -6.96 -6.05
C GLY A 112 14.66 -6.62 -4.56
N THR A 113 13.52 -6.92 -3.96
CA THR A 113 13.27 -6.76 -2.52
C THR A 113 13.49 -8.09 -1.79
N ARG A 114 14.21 -8.09 -0.67
CA ARG A 114 14.35 -9.25 0.22
C ARG A 114 14.03 -8.87 1.66
N TYR A 115 13.48 -9.82 2.40
CA TYR A 115 13.17 -9.69 3.82
C TYR A 115 13.86 -10.88 4.51
N PRO A 116 15.03 -10.70 5.13
CA PRO A 116 15.69 -11.73 5.92
C PRO A 116 14.77 -12.32 6.98
N LYS A 117 14.98 -13.58 7.38
CA LYS A 117 14.09 -14.24 8.37
C LYS A 117 14.00 -13.45 9.68
N ASP A 118 15.12 -12.89 10.10
CA ASP A 118 15.29 -12.17 11.37
C ASP A 118 15.03 -10.65 11.22
N SER A 119 14.61 -10.20 10.03
CA SER A 119 14.26 -8.79 9.76
C SER A 119 12.90 -8.35 10.27
N MET A 120 12.10 -9.28 10.81
CA MET A 120 10.73 -9.04 11.26
C MET A 120 10.62 -9.21 12.78
N LEU A 121 10.50 -8.09 13.49
CA LEU A 121 10.08 -8.07 14.89
C LEU A 121 8.56 -8.08 14.96
N ILE A 122 8.00 -8.97 15.79
CA ILE A 122 6.57 -9.00 16.12
C ILE A 122 6.44 -8.83 17.63
N GLU A 123 5.93 -7.68 18.05
CA GLU A 123 5.58 -7.40 19.44
C GLU A 123 4.06 -7.60 19.64
N ARG A 124 3.68 -8.08 20.83
CA ARG A 124 2.28 -8.33 21.17
C ARG A 124 1.96 -7.84 22.58
N GLU A 125 1.13 -6.81 22.67
CA GLU A 125 0.67 -6.22 23.93
C GLU A 125 -0.85 -6.16 23.94
N ASN A 126 -1.50 -6.51 25.06
CA ASN A 126 -2.97 -6.45 25.23
C ASN A 126 -3.79 -7.15 24.13
N GLY A 127 -3.19 -8.14 23.45
CA GLY A 127 -3.77 -8.86 22.32
C GLY A 127 -3.53 -8.23 20.94
N HIS A 128 -3.12 -6.96 20.90
CA HIS A 128 -2.71 -6.23 19.69
C HIS A 128 -1.30 -6.64 19.23
N PHE A 129 -1.05 -6.44 17.93
CA PHE A 129 0.22 -6.71 17.25
C PHE A 129 0.86 -5.42 16.73
N LEU A 130 2.17 -5.29 16.92
CA LEU A 130 3.08 -4.37 16.23
C LEU A 130 4.04 -5.21 15.38
N PHE A 131 4.20 -4.84 14.11
CA PHE A 131 5.17 -5.42 13.20
C PHE A 131 6.19 -4.35 12.80
N THR A 132 7.47 -4.66 12.93
CA THR A 132 8.57 -3.86 12.38
C THR A 132 9.39 -4.73 11.44
N LEU A 133 9.49 -4.34 10.16
CA LEU A 133 10.20 -5.09 9.13
C LEU A 133 11.31 -4.25 8.50
N THR A 134 12.49 -4.85 8.30
CA THR A 134 13.52 -4.32 7.38
C THR A 134 13.39 -4.95 6.01
N CYS A 135 13.37 -4.14 4.95
CA CYS A 135 13.46 -4.56 3.56
C CYS A 135 14.87 -4.29 3.04
N GLU A 136 15.60 -5.33 2.64
CA GLU A 136 16.78 -5.18 1.80
C GLU A 136 16.36 -4.89 0.35
N LEU A 137 17.12 -4.03 -0.34
CA LEU A 137 17.15 -3.98 -1.79
C LEU A 137 18.47 -4.55 -2.31
N PHE A 138 18.39 -5.40 -3.32
CA PHE A 138 19.55 -5.95 -4.02
C PHE A 138 19.43 -5.74 -5.53
N HIS A 139 20.54 -5.46 -6.21
CA HIS A 139 20.58 -5.33 -7.66
C HIS A 139 20.56 -6.73 -8.30
N ILE A 140 19.49 -7.05 -9.04
CA ILE A 140 19.19 -8.39 -9.54
C ILE A 140 20.35 -8.97 -10.40
N PRO A 141 20.94 -8.24 -11.37
CA PRO A 141 22.03 -8.77 -12.18
C PRO A 141 23.34 -9.08 -11.44
N THR A 142 23.56 -8.54 -10.24
CA THR A 142 24.83 -8.74 -9.49
C THR A 142 24.66 -9.35 -8.10
N GLY A 143 23.43 -9.55 -7.63
CA GLY A 143 23.10 -10.07 -6.29
C GLY A 143 23.48 -9.15 -5.11
N ARG A 144 24.18 -8.03 -5.37
CA ARG A 144 24.69 -7.11 -4.34
C ARG A 144 23.54 -6.34 -3.69
N VAL A 145 23.50 -6.32 -2.36
CA VAL A 145 22.66 -5.38 -1.60
C VAL A 145 23.10 -3.95 -1.92
N VAL A 146 22.14 -3.05 -2.16
CA VAL A 146 22.35 -1.64 -2.51
C VAL A 146 21.83 -0.67 -1.45
N GLY A 147 21.03 -1.17 -0.50
CA GLY A 147 20.49 -0.40 0.61
C GLY A 147 19.39 -1.19 1.33
N GLU A 148 18.87 -0.60 2.40
CA GLU A 148 17.79 -1.16 3.22
C GLU A 148 16.82 -0.04 3.62
N GLY A 149 15.68 -0.42 4.20
CA GLY A 149 14.72 0.52 4.78
C GLY A 149 13.72 -0.19 5.69
N VAL A 150 13.15 0.55 6.65
CA VAL A 150 12.37 0.01 7.76
C VAL A 150 10.91 0.46 7.68
N GLY A 151 10.01 -0.46 8.02
CA GLY A 151 8.57 -0.21 8.03
C GLY A 151 7.90 -0.82 9.25
N ALA A 152 7.35 0.04 10.10
CA ALA A 152 6.51 -0.36 11.22
C ALA A 152 5.02 -0.17 10.90
N ALA A 153 4.16 -1.05 11.42
CA ALA A 153 2.71 -0.86 11.46
C ALA A 153 2.09 -1.63 12.64
N SER A 154 1.00 -1.12 13.19
CA SER A 154 0.34 -1.74 14.35
C SER A 154 -1.19 -1.80 14.21
N THR A 155 -1.77 -2.84 14.80
CA THR A 155 -3.23 -2.92 15.06
C THR A 155 -3.72 -1.86 16.06
N MET A 156 -2.80 -1.14 16.73
CA MET A 156 -3.11 0.06 17.53
C MET A 156 -3.29 1.35 16.69
N GLU A 157 -2.99 1.33 15.37
CA GLU A 157 -3.33 2.44 14.48
C GLU A 157 -4.84 2.73 14.53
N TYR A 158 -5.22 4.00 14.62
CA TYR A 158 -6.61 4.44 14.86
C TYR A 158 -7.67 3.66 14.07
N ARG A 159 -7.48 3.52 12.75
CA ARG A 159 -8.37 2.81 11.82
C ARG A 159 -8.65 1.34 12.18
N PHE A 160 -7.73 0.66 12.86
CA PHE A 160 -7.91 -0.71 13.34
C PHE A 160 -8.40 -0.68 14.79
N ARG A 161 -7.77 0.13 15.63
CA ARG A 161 -8.07 0.24 17.06
C ARG A 161 -9.54 0.54 17.35
N VAL A 162 -10.17 1.48 16.64
CA VAL A 162 -11.60 1.79 16.79
C VAL A 162 -12.54 0.66 16.35
N GLN A 163 -12.04 -0.37 15.67
CA GLN A 163 -12.80 -1.54 15.26
C GLN A 163 -12.58 -2.76 16.18
N THR A 164 -11.50 -2.75 16.96
CA THR A 164 -11.07 -3.87 17.84
C THR A 164 -11.26 -3.62 19.33
N GLU A 165 -11.38 -2.36 19.75
CA GLU A 165 -11.68 -1.98 21.13
C GLU A 165 -13.18 -1.69 21.32
N ASP A 166 -13.71 -2.07 22.49
CA ASP A 166 -15.01 -1.59 22.95
C ASP A 166 -14.95 -0.07 23.15
N ARG A 167 -15.95 0.65 22.64
CA ARG A 167 -16.08 2.10 22.77
C ARG A 167 -17.38 2.46 23.48
N TYR A 168 -17.57 3.74 23.78
CA TYR A 168 -18.81 4.26 24.34
C TYR A 168 -19.30 5.44 23.50
N THR A 169 -20.62 5.60 23.39
CA THR A 169 -21.24 6.84 22.90
C THR A 169 -21.05 7.98 23.90
N ASP A 170 -21.25 9.23 23.49
CA ASP A 170 -21.32 10.40 24.38
C ASP A 170 -22.38 10.27 25.50
N HIS A 171 -23.38 9.39 25.31
CA HIS A 171 -24.41 9.04 26.30
C HIS A 171 -24.06 7.81 27.18
N GLY A 172 -22.80 7.36 27.18
CA GLY A 172 -22.31 6.25 28.01
C GLY A 172 -22.76 4.83 27.57
N GLN A 173 -23.42 4.68 26.43
CA GLN A 173 -23.84 3.37 25.91
C GLN A 173 -22.65 2.61 25.28
N PRO A 174 -22.42 1.33 25.61
CA PRO A 174 -21.29 0.56 25.08
C PRO A 174 -21.51 0.15 23.62
N ILE A 175 -20.56 0.52 22.77
CA ILE A 175 -20.41 0.07 21.39
C ILE A 175 -19.39 -1.07 21.40
N LYS A 176 -19.84 -2.31 21.21
CA LYS A 176 -18.94 -3.47 21.19
C LYS A 176 -18.00 -3.48 19.99
N ALA A 177 -16.78 -3.96 20.20
CA ALA A 177 -15.82 -4.23 19.14
C ALA A 177 -16.44 -5.14 18.07
N LYS A 178 -16.21 -4.83 16.79
CA LYS A 178 -16.74 -5.61 15.66
C LYS A 178 -15.81 -6.72 15.23
N TYR A 179 -14.51 -6.54 15.45
CA TYR A 179 -13.43 -7.44 15.05
C TYR A 179 -12.44 -7.61 16.21
N THR A 180 -11.53 -8.56 16.09
CA THR A 180 -10.37 -8.71 16.98
C THR A 180 -9.12 -8.09 16.34
N PRO A 181 -8.04 -7.81 17.10
CA PRO A 181 -6.75 -7.46 16.51
C PRO A 181 -6.18 -8.54 15.56
N TYR A 182 -6.60 -9.79 15.71
CA TYR A 182 -6.15 -10.90 14.85
C TYR A 182 -6.72 -10.82 13.43
N ASP A 183 -7.96 -10.32 13.26
CA ASP A 183 -8.58 -10.11 11.94
C ASP A 183 -7.76 -9.14 11.07
N PHE A 184 -7.02 -8.22 11.70
CA PHE A 184 -6.15 -7.25 11.03
C PHE A 184 -4.68 -7.70 10.93
N TYR A 185 -4.28 -8.84 11.51
CA TYR A 185 -2.89 -9.31 11.55
C TYR A 185 -2.20 -9.29 10.18
N ASN A 186 -2.79 -9.95 9.18
CA ASN A 186 -2.25 -10.01 7.83
C ASN A 186 -2.31 -8.67 7.07
N THR A 187 -3.24 -7.79 7.45
CA THR A 187 -3.38 -6.45 6.86
C THR A 187 -2.27 -5.54 7.36
N VAL A 188 -2.04 -5.51 8.67
CA VAL A 188 -0.97 -4.72 9.30
C VAL A 188 0.41 -5.21 8.88
N LEU A 189 0.65 -6.52 8.83
CA LEU A 189 1.89 -7.11 8.30
C LEU A 189 2.18 -6.64 6.86
N LYS A 190 1.16 -6.61 5.99
CA LYS A 190 1.30 -6.11 4.60
C LYS A 190 1.56 -4.59 4.54
N ILE A 191 1.04 -3.82 5.50
CA ILE A 191 1.30 -2.37 5.60
C ILE A 191 2.72 -2.10 6.08
N ALA A 192 3.21 -2.80 7.12
CA ALA A 192 4.61 -2.72 7.57
C ALA A 192 5.57 -3.09 6.43
N LYS A 193 5.31 -4.22 5.74
CA LYS A 193 6.05 -4.64 4.55
C LYS A 193 6.05 -3.58 3.44
N LYS A 194 4.89 -2.96 3.15
CA LYS A 194 4.77 -1.85 2.19
C LYS A 194 5.66 -0.67 2.58
N ARG A 195 5.57 -0.21 3.83
CA ARG A 195 6.34 0.95 4.33
C ARG A 195 7.84 0.70 4.23
N ALA A 196 8.32 -0.47 4.64
CA ALA A 196 9.73 -0.88 4.56
C ALA A 196 10.26 -0.85 3.12
N MET A 197 9.46 -1.36 2.17
CA MET A 197 9.82 -1.34 0.75
C MET A 197 9.93 0.08 0.20
N VAL A 198 9.01 0.98 0.55
CA VAL A 198 9.01 2.36 0.08
C VAL A 198 10.19 3.13 0.67
N ASP A 199 10.48 2.97 1.98
CA ASP A 199 11.67 3.57 2.61
C ASP A 199 12.96 3.11 1.92
N ALA A 200 13.14 1.79 1.75
CA ALA A 200 14.33 1.23 1.12
C ALA A 200 14.52 1.80 -0.30
N VAL A 201 13.44 1.96 -1.07
CA VAL A 201 13.48 2.57 -2.41
C VAL A 201 13.83 4.05 -2.37
N LEU A 202 13.22 4.84 -1.49
CA LEU A 202 13.50 6.27 -1.33
C LEU A 202 14.98 6.51 -0.95
N THR A 203 15.48 5.71 -0.01
CA THR A 203 16.83 5.77 0.54
C THR A 203 17.89 5.27 -0.46
N ALA A 204 17.72 4.08 -1.05
CA ALA A 204 18.73 3.48 -1.93
C ALA A 204 18.81 4.14 -3.33
N SER A 205 17.71 4.71 -3.84
CA SER A 205 17.70 5.37 -5.16
C SER A 205 17.93 6.88 -5.12
N GLY A 206 17.81 7.51 -3.94
CA GLY A 206 17.79 8.97 -3.80
C GLY A 206 16.45 9.61 -4.24
N ALA A 207 15.40 8.82 -4.46
CA ALA A 207 14.07 9.31 -4.82
C ALA A 207 13.40 10.18 -3.72
N SER A 208 13.94 10.19 -2.49
CA SER A 208 13.59 11.13 -1.41
C SER A 208 13.77 12.62 -1.75
N GLU A 209 14.53 12.94 -2.81
CA GLU A 209 14.57 14.32 -3.32
C GLU A 209 13.28 14.69 -4.10
N ILE A 210 12.57 13.73 -4.65
CA ILE A 210 11.35 13.98 -5.44
C ILE A 210 10.09 13.68 -4.61
N PHE A 211 10.14 12.64 -3.79
CA PHE A 211 9.00 12.11 -3.04
C PHE A 211 9.25 12.10 -1.53
N THR A 212 8.18 11.95 -0.75
CA THR A 212 8.23 11.60 0.68
C THR A 212 7.61 10.22 0.94
N GLN A 213 7.70 9.76 2.20
CA GLN A 213 7.03 8.57 2.71
C GLN A 213 5.78 8.93 3.55
N ASP A 214 5.26 10.16 3.42
CA ASP A 214 4.19 10.66 4.29
C ASP A 214 2.97 9.73 4.21
N THR A 215 2.43 9.38 5.38
CA THR A 215 1.63 8.16 5.55
C THR A 215 0.30 8.21 4.81
N GLU A 216 0.16 7.36 3.80
CA GLU A 216 -1.03 7.13 2.95
C GLU A 216 -2.37 6.92 3.70
N ASP A 217 -2.31 6.73 5.02
CA ASP A 217 -3.30 6.02 5.82
C ASP A 217 -4.17 6.92 6.73
N ASN A 218 -3.82 8.20 6.93
CA ASN A 218 -4.69 9.17 7.62
C ASN A 218 -4.40 10.65 7.23
N PRO A 219 -5.05 11.20 6.19
CA PRO A 219 -4.88 12.60 5.79
C PRO A 219 -5.51 13.62 6.76
N GLU A 220 -6.34 13.19 7.72
CA GLU A 220 -6.91 14.09 8.73
C GLU A 220 -5.87 14.45 9.82
N LEU A 221 -4.96 13.51 10.13
CA LEU A 221 -3.91 13.71 11.15
C LEU A 221 -2.97 14.88 10.86
N PHE A 222 -2.85 15.27 9.58
CA PHE A 222 -2.01 16.38 9.14
C PHE A 222 -2.73 17.74 9.14
N ARG A 223 -4.07 17.77 9.27
CA ARG A 223 -4.85 19.02 9.30
C ARG A 223 -4.75 19.79 10.62
N GLU A 224 -4.55 19.11 11.74
CA GLU A 224 -4.50 19.76 13.05
C GLU A 224 -3.30 20.71 13.21
N THR A 225 -2.22 20.48 12.44
CA THR A 225 -0.99 21.28 12.43
C THR A 225 -1.20 22.76 12.10
N ASP A 226 -2.21 23.10 11.30
CA ASP A 226 -2.50 24.48 10.87
C ASP A 226 -3.33 25.29 11.90
N LEU A 227 -3.78 24.67 13.01
CA LEU A 227 -4.73 25.29 13.94
C LEU A 227 -4.18 25.65 15.33
N ASP A 228 -3.05 25.10 15.78
CA ASP A 228 -2.51 25.35 17.14
C ASP A 228 -1.02 25.73 17.19
N HIS A 229 -0.60 26.67 16.33
CA HIS A 229 0.67 27.40 16.52
C HIS A 229 0.42 28.90 16.58
N GLY A 230 0.15 29.38 17.79
CA GLY A 230 -0.08 30.80 18.10
C GLY A 230 1.08 31.72 17.73
N ARG A 231 0.76 33.00 17.52
CA ARG A 231 1.70 34.03 17.03
C ARG A 231 2.96 34.15 17.91
N GLN A 232 4.12 33.81 17.35
CA GLN A 232 5.38 34.48 17.69
C GLN A 232 6.04 35.04 16.42
N SER A 233 5.93 36.34 16.24
CA SER A 233 6.49 37.06 15.09
C SER A 233 7.97 37.34 15.29
N LEU A 234 8.83 36.42 14.87
CA LEU A 234 10.24 36.74 14.65
C LEU A 234 10.38 37.62 13.40
N ALA A 235 11.00 38.80 13.57
CA ALA A 235 11.02 39.84 12.54
C ALA A 235 11.80 39.39 11.29
N ARG A 236 11.12 39.36 10.15
CA ARG A 236 11.71 39.03 8.85
C ARG A 236 12.63 40.18 8.39
N PRO A 237 13.93 39.95 8.13
CA PRO A 237 14.79 40.96 7.54
C PRO A 237 14.25 41.44 6.19
N GLN A 238 14.31 42.75 5.93
CA GLN A 238 13.81 43.34 4.69
C GLN A 238 14.61 42.83 3.49
N ARG A 239 13.92 42.25 2.51
CA ARG A 239 14.55 41.74 1.28
C ARG A 239 14.68 42.90 0.27
N ALA A 240 15.90 43.19 -0.15
CA ALA A 240 16.15 44.15 -1.23
C ALA A 240 15.46 43.71 -2.54
N SER A 241 15.04 44.69 -3.34
CA SER A 241 14.14 44.50 -4.49
C SER A 241 14.87 44.22 -5.81
N ALA A 242 14.59 43.07 -6.43
CA ALA A 242 14.87 42.76 -7.83
C ALA A 242 14.02 41.54 -8.27
N PRO A 243 13.75 41.36 -9.57
CA PRO A 243 12.95 42.27 -10.41
C PRO A 243 11.63 41.60 -10.85
N THR A 244 10.74 42.37 -11.50
CA THR A 244 9.43 41.89 -11.94
C THR A 244 9.53 40.92 -13.12
N ASN A 245 9.27 39.63 -12.90
CA ASN A 245 8.94 38.69 -13.98
C ASN A 245 7.43 38.79 -14.33
N PRO A 246 7.06 38.59 -15.62
CA PRO A 246 5.66 38.64 -16.05
C PRO A 246 4.83 37.46 -15.52
N ALA A 247 3.51 37.61 -15.56
CA ALA A 247 2.56 36.65 -15.01
C ALA A 247 2.66 35.25 -15.66
N PRO A 248 2.48 34.15 -14.88
CA PRO A 248 2.53 32.79 -15.41
C PRO A 248 1.33 32.47 -16.29
N GLN A 249 1.47 32.67 -17.60
CA GLN A 249 0.57 32.12 -18.62
C GLN A 249 0.77 30.60 -18.71
N ASN A 250 0.08 29.84 -17.86
CA ASN A 250 -0.09 28.39 -18.00
C ASN A 250 -1.38 27.93 -17.29
N GLN A 251 -2.53 28.25 -17.88
CA GLN A 251 -3.74 27.46 -17.66
C GLN A 251 -3.63 26.18 -18.51
N PRO A 252 -3.85 24.98 -17.97
CA PRO A 252 -3.91 23.77 -18.79
C PRO A 252 -5.12 23.87 -19.74
N ALA A 253 -4.87 23.68 -21.04
CA ALA A 253 -5.90 23.84 -22.07
C ALA A 253 -7.10 22.91 -21.82
N ALA A 254 -8.31 23.46 -21.88
CA ALA A 254 -9.54 22.70 -21.78
C ALA A 254 -9.60 21.67 -22.92
N ARG A 255 -9.66 20.38 -22.55
CA ARG A 255 -9.90 19.31 -23.52
C ARG A 255 -11.35 19.39 -24.00
N ALA A 256 -11.53 19.26 -25.31
CA ALA A 256 -12.86 19.33 -25.93
C ALA A 256 -13.84 18.32 -25.30
N PRO A 257 -15.14 18.65 -25.22
CA PRO A 257 -16.16 17.74 -24.72
C PRO A 257 -16.21 16.46 -25.56
N GLN A 258 -16.39 15.33 -24.88
CA GLN A 258 -16.46 14.00 -25.46
C GLN A 258 -17.89 13.47 -25.38
N THR A 259 -18.26 12.56 -26.27
CA THR A 259 -19.54 11.84 -26.19
C THR A 259 -19.29 10.40 -25.77
N ILE A 260 -20.04 9.93 -24.78
CA ILE A 260 -20.09 8.54 -24.35
C ILE A 260 -21.51 8.03 -24.61
N THR A 261 -21.66 6.78 -25.03
CA THR A 261 -22.98 6.13 -25.19
C THR A 261 -22.92 4.75 -24.57
N GLY A 262 -23.96 4.36 -23.85
CA GLY A 262 -24.06 3.06 -23.21
C GLY A 262 -25.07 3.04 -22.07
N VAL A 263 -25.31 1.84 -21.53
CA VAL A 263 -26.24 1.60 -20.42
C VAL A 263 -25.67 2.16 -19.10
N VAL A 264 -26.52 2.83 -18.32
CA VAL A 264 -26.20 3.26 -16.95
C VAL A 264 -26.19 2.03 -16.03
N GLU A 265 -25.02 1.41 -15.88
CA GLU A 265 -24.77 0.24 -15.02
C GLU A 265 -25.25 0.46 -13.57
N ARG A 266 -25.07 1.69 -13.08
CA ARG A 266 -25.40 2.13 -11.72
C ARG A 266 -25.33 3.65 -11.64
N ALA A 267 -26.29 4.29 -10.98
CA ALA A 267 -26.16 5.67 -10.51
C ALA A 267 -26.40 5.79 -8.98
N TRP A 268 -25.78 6.78 -8.33
CA TRP A 268 -25.92 7.02 -6.89
C TRP A 268 -25.54 8.45 -6.47
N PRO A 269 -26.21 9.05 -5.47
CA PRO A 269 -25.79 10.30 -4.86
C PRO A 269 -24.69 10.08 -3.80
N ASN A 270 -23.92 11.12 -3.51
CA ASN A 270 -22.97 11.17 -2.39
C ASN A 270 -22.67 12.62 -2.03
N ASP A 271 -22.92 13.00 -0.78
CA ASP A 271 -22.58 14.33 -0.26
C ASP A 271 -21.11 14.40 0.21
N TYR A 272 -20.40 15.47 -0.16
CA TYR A 272 -19.00 15.68 0.18
C TYR A 272 -18.70 17.17 0.35
N GLN A 273 -18.10 17.55 1.50
CA GLN A 273 -17.75 18.95 1.83
C GLN A 273 -18.93 19.93 1.67
N GLY A 274 -20.14 19.51 2.06
CA GLY A 274 -21.36 20.33 1.94
C GLY A 274 -21.90 20.50 0.52
N LYS A 275 -21.38 19.73 -0.46
CA LYS A 275 -21.89 19.69 -1.84
C LYS A 275 -22.38 18.29 -2.18
N ARG A 276 -23.54 18.22 -2.83
CA ARG A 276 -24.09 16.96 -3.35
C ARG A 276 -23.47 16.63 -4.70
N TYR A 277 -22.95 15.42 -4.83
CA TYR A 277 -22.47 14.86 -6.08
C TYR A 277 -23.40 13.72 -6.51
N TYR A 278 -23.67 13.65 -7.81
CA TYR A 278 -24.40 12.57 -8.44
C TYR A 278 -23.42 11.81 -9.33
N PHE A 279 -23.32 10.50 -9.13
CA PHE A 279 -22.39 9.64 -9.85
C PHE A 279 -23.14 8.63 -10.70
N ALA A 280 -22.58 8.31 -11.86
CA ALA A 280 -23.02 7.21 -12.71
C ALA A 280 -21.84 6.38 -13.22
N ARG A 281 -22.14 5.19 -13.73
CA ARG A 281 -21.17 4.30 -14.36
C ARG A 281 -21.70 3.80 -15.69
N ILE A 282 -20.90 3.98 -16.75
CA ILE A 282 -21.23 3.58 -18.14
C ILE A 282 -19.95 3.02 -18.77
N ASN A 283 -20.02 1.85 -19.39
CA ASN A 283 -18.90 1.17 -20.05
C ASN A 283 -17.64 1.07 -19.14
N GLY A 284 -17.86 0.84 -17.85
CA GLY A 284 -16.85 0.80 -16.79
C GLY A 284 -16.30 2.15 -16.32
N GLN A 285 -16.60 3.25 -17.02
CA GLN A 285 -16.13 4.60 -16.70
C GLN A 285 -17.03 5.28 -15.66
N GLN A 286 -16.45 6.09 -14.77
CA GLN A 286 -17.23 6.82 -13.75
C GLN A 286 -17.51 8.26 -14.20
N LEU A 287 -18.80 8.59 -14.30
CA LEU A 287 -19.30 9.91 -14.59
C LEU A 287 -19.75 10.61 -13.30
N GLN A 288 -19.74 11.93 -13.28
CA GLN A 288 -20.12 12.74 -12.12
C GLN A 288 -20.79 14.06 -12.53
N THR A 289 -21.72 14.56 -11.72
CA THR A 289 -22.21 15.95 -11.80
C THR A 289 -22.49 16.52 -10.41
N THR A 290 -22.54 17.85 -10.32
CA THR A 290 -23.02 18.62 -9.15
C THR A 290 -24.24 19.48 -9.50
N ASP A 291 -24.73 19.39 -10.74
CA ASP A 291 -26.05 19.91 -11.10
C ASP A 291 -27.11 18.99 -10.50
N GLN A 292 -28.12 19.57 -9.85
CA GLN A 292 -29.16 18.80 -9.17
C GLN A 292 -30.14 18.14 -10.14
N ASN A 293 -30.59 18.85 -11.17
CA ASN A 293 -31.63 18.37 -12.07
C ASN A 293 -31.08 17.24 -12.94
N LEU A 294 -29.97 17.53 -13.63
CA LEU A 294 -29.21 16.56 -14.43
C LEU A 294 -28.72 15.39 -13.57
N GLY A 295 -28.44 15.64 -12.29
CA GLY A 295 -28.07 14.61 -11.32
C GLY A 295 -29.22 13.67 -10.95
N GLU A 296 -30.43 14.19 -10.75
CA GLU A 296 -31.62 13.41 -10.39
C GLU A 296 -32.16 12.63 -11.60
N GLU A 297 -32.20 13.24 -12.78
CA GLU A 297 -32.47 12.54 -14.05
C GLU A 297 -31.50 11.37 -14.29
N LEU A 298 -30.21 11.57 -14.02
CA LEU A 298 -29.17 10.54 -14.13
C LEU A 298 -29.32 9.40 -13.11
N LEU A 299 -29.96 9.63 -11.95
CA LEU A 299 -30.36 8.55 -11.03
C LEU A 299 -31.47 7.70 -11.64
N HIS A 300 -32.49 8.34 -12.21
CA HIS A 300 -33.63 7.69 -12.87
C HIS A 300 -33.25 6.95 -14.15
N ALA A 301 -32.17 7.35 -14.83
CA ALA A 301 -31.63 6.67 -16.01
C ALA A 301 -30.97 5.30 -15.72
N THR A 302 -30.86 4.85 -14.47
CA THR A 302 -30.24 3.55 -14.12
C THR A 302 -30.89 2.39 -14.88
N GLY A 303 -30.09 1.61 -15.60
CA GLY A 303 -30.54 0.48 -16.43
C GLY A 303 -30.98 0.86 -17.85
N GLN A 304 -30.99 2.15 -18.22
CA GLN A 304 -31.34 2.63 -19.56
C GLN A 304 -30.08 3.00 -20.36
N GLU A 305 -30.14 2.95 -21.69
CA GLU A 305 -29.06 3.44 -22.55
C GLU A 305 -29.18 4.96 -22.77
N ILE A 306 -28.09 5.68 -22.50
CA ILE A 306 -28.02 7.14 -22.69
C ILE A 306 -26.81 7.53 -23.53
N ARG A 307 -26.97 8.61 -24.28
CA ARG A 307 -25.91 9.32 -24.99
C ARG A 307 -25.58 10.59 -24.22
N THR A 308 -24.41 10.65 -23.61
CA THR A 308 -24.00 11.76 -22.74
C THR A 308 -22.84 12.57 -23.30
N VAL A 309 -22.92 13.89 -23.16
CA VAL A 309 -21.82 14.82 -23.43
C VAL A 309 -21.10 15.11 -22.11
N VAL A 310 -19.77 14.91 -22.11
CA VAL A 310 -18.95 14.96 -20.90
C VAL A 310 -17.65 15.76 -21.10
N GLU A 311 -17.17 16.40 -20.03
CA GLU A 311 -15.84 17.02 -19.97
C GLU A 311 -14.89 16.20 -19.09
N PRO A 312 -13.59 16.07 -19.44
CA PRO A 312 -12.62 15.41 -18.57
C PRO A 312 -12.50 16.08 -17.20
N SER A 313 -12.61 15.30 -16.13
CA SER A 313 -12.34 15.77 -14.77
C SER A 313 -10.83 15.98 -14.58
N PRO A 314 -10.38 16.86 -13.65
CA PRO A 314 -8.97 16.93 -13.24
C PRO A 314 -8.42 15.62 -12.66
N LYS A 315 -9.29 14.66 -12.32
CA LYS A 315 -8.91 13.29 -11.90
C LYS A 315 -9.01 12.33 -13.09
N PRO A 316 -7.97 11.54 -13.42
CA PRO A 316 -8.00 10.62 -14.55
C PRO A 316 -9.10 9.57 -14.41
N GLY A 317 -9.69 9.16 -15.54
CA GLY A 317 -10.76 8.16 -15.59
C GLY A 317 -12.12 8.62 -15.04
N LYS A 318 -12.29 9.92 -14.76
CA LYS A 318 -13.57 10.53 -14.34
C LYS A 318 -13.96 11.65 -15.30
N PHE A 319 -15.25 11.79 -15.56
CA PHE A 319 -15.78 12.82 -16.44
C PHE A 319 -16.97 13.56 -15.83
N TYR A 320 -17.06 14.87 -16.06
CA TYR A 320 -18.20 15.70 -15.67
C TYR A 320 -19.29 15.62 -16.75
N VAL A 321 -20.49 15.17 -16.39
CA VAL A 321 -21.68 15.19 -17.26
C VAL A 321 -22.10 16.63 -17.50
N LYS A 322 -22.36 17.00 -18.77
CA LYS A 322 -22.92 18.31 -19.17
C LYS A 322 -24.35 18.20 -19.70
N SER A 323 -24.65 17.11 -20.40
CA SER A 323 -26.00 16.71 -20.77
C SER A 323 -26.03 15.21 -21.03
N PHE A 324 -27.24 14.64 -21.11
CA PHE A 324 -27.46 13.37 -21.78
C PHE A 324 -28.85 13.33 -22.39
N ASP A 325 -28.99 12.50 -23.43
CA ASP A 325 -30.24 12.16 -24.08
C ASP A 325 -30.45 10.64 -23.94
N TYR A 326 -31.70 10.18 -23.81
CA TYR A 326 -32.00 8.75 -23.87
C TYR A 326 -31.87 8.23 -25.31
N VAL A 327 -31.36 7.02 -25.47
CA VAL A 327 -31.34 6.34 -26.77
C VAL A 327 -32.66 5.60 -26.95
N GLU A 328 -33.56 6.13 -27.77
CA GLU A 328 -34.80 5.43 -28.12
C GLU A 328 -34.48 4.14 -28.89
N GLU A 329 -35.09 3.02 -28.47
CA GLU A 329 -35.03 1.78 -29.25
C GLU A 329 -35.71 2.01 -30.61
N LYS A 330 -35.00 1.73 -31.70
CA LYS A 330 -35.64 1.62 -33.01
C LYS A 330 -36.55 0.38 -33.00
N GLY A 331 -37.85 0.63 -32.84
CA GLY A 331 -38.90 -0.37 -33.04
C GLY A 331 -38.78 -1.08 -34.40
N ALA A 332 -39.23 -2.33 -34.44
CA ALA A 332 -38.94 -3.23 -35.56
C ALA A 332 -39.77 -2.92 -36.83
N GLU A 333 -39.15 -2.22 -37.78
CA GLU A 333 -39.64 -2.07 -39.17
C GLU A 333 -38.51 -2.32 -40.20
N ASP A 334 -38.06 -3.57 -40.32
CA ASP A 334 -37.32 -4.07 -41.52
C ASP A 334 -37.48 -5.59 -41.71
N GLN A 335 -38.73 -6.02 -41.90
CA GLN A 335 -39.08 -7.38 -42.38
C GLN A 335 -40.28 -7.32 -43.35
N SER A 336 -40.16 -6.55 -44.43
CA SER A 336 -41.20 -6.53 -45.50
C SER A 336 -40.73 -6.32 -46.95
N GLU A 337 -39.41 -6.23 -47.22
CA GLU A 337 -38.87 -6.10 -48.60
C GLU A 337 -37.92 -7.26 -49.02
N ARG A 338 -38.00 -8.44 -48.39
CA ARG A 338 -37.12 -9.59 -48.71
C ARG A 338 -37.80 -10.97 -48.79
N GLU A 339 -39.00 -11.02 -49.36
CA GLU A 339 -39.53 -12.21 -50.05
C GLU A 339 -40.52 -11.76 -51.13
N LEU A 340 -40.89 -12.62 -52.08
CA LEU A 340 -41.73 -12.32 -53.27
C LEU A 340 -41.10 -11.44 -54.38
N ILE A 341 -39.81 -11.62 -54.69
CA ILE A 341 -39.30 -11.46 -56.07
C ILE A 341 -38.58 -12.75 -56.52
N THR A 342 -39.31 -13.86 -56.48
CA THR A 342 -39.02 -15.11 -57.19
C THR A 342 -40.34 -15.76 -57.58
N ASP A 343 -40.35 -16.36 -58.78
CA ASP A 343 -41.39 -17.25 -59.35
C ASP A 343 -42.71 -16.63 -59.84
N GLU A 344 -42.70 -16.16 -61.11
CA GLU A 344 -43.59 -16.73 -62.15
C GLU A 344 -43.19 -16.30 -63.58
N VAL A 345 -42.32 -17.08 -64.23
CA VAL A 345 -42.28 -17.28 -65.70
C VAL A 345 -41.82 -18.71 -65.98
N VAL A 346 -42.39 -19.36 -66.99
CA VAL A 346 -42.11 -20.74 -67.49
C VAL A 346 -42.80 -21.88 -66.73
N ALA A 347 -44.10 -22.04 -67.02
CA ALA A 347 -44.72 -23.33 -67.39
C ALA A 347 -46.02 -23.08 -68.18
#